data_AF-A0A1V5KXR8-F1
#
_entry.id   AF-A0A1V5KXR8-F1
#
_cell.length_a   1.000
_cell.length_b   1.000
_cell.length_c   1.000
_cell.angle_alpha   90.00
_cell.angle_beta   90.00
_cell.angle_gamma   90.00
#
_symmetry.space_group_name_H-M   'P 1'
#
loop_
_entity.id
_entity.type
_entity.pdbx_description
1 polymer ?
#
loop_
_entity_poly.entity_id
_entity_poly.type
_entity_poly.pdbx_seq_one_letter_code
_entity_poly.pdbx_strand_id
1 'polypeptide(L)'
;MNLQINILPRAQKWLLDKLQQIEWPAPFYLAGGTGLALQIGHRQSIDFDFFTETEFDGRLLITRLGALGKLVRLQESKGTLHCSLDGIKLSFFHYPHPLRQYVSAAGIRIASVLDIGLMKLEAISGRGDKKDFIDLYFILGHYSLSTLLEQHSDKYGMDWTSRYHLLRSLVYFADAEDQPMPLMLQEVSWTKIKQTITEAVLLLNQGG
;
A
#
# COMPACT_ATOMS: atom_id res chain seq x y z
N MET A 1 -3.27 -11.80 14.34
CA MET A 1 -4.34 -11.04 13.66
C MET A 1 -4.91 -11.91 12.56
N ASN A 2 -6.24 -12.08 12.50
CA ASN A 2 -6.86 -12.85 11.42
C ASN A 2 -7.02 -11.96 10.19
N LEU A 3 -6.47 -12.38 9.05
CA LEU A 3 -6.63 -11.64 7.81
C LEU A 3 -8.07 -11.70 7.30
N GLN A 4 -8.51 -10.59 6.71
CA GLN A 4 -9.79 -10.38 6.06
C GLN A 4 -9.80 -10.96 4.64
N ILE A 5 -9.34 -12.20 4.45
CA ILE A 5 -9.22 -12.83 3.11
C ILE A 5 -10.57 -12.84 2.38
N ASN A 6 -11.68 -12.89 3.14
CA ASN A 6 -13.02 -12.94 2.59
C ASN A 6 -13.41 -11.72 1.73
N ILE A 7 -12.74 -10.58 1.90
CA ILE A 7 -12.98 -9.35 1.12
C ILE A 7 -12.51 -9.45 -0.33
N LEU A 8 -11.58 -10.37 -0.60
CA LEU A 8 -11.04 -10.55 -1.94
C LEU A 8 -12.08 -11.23 -2.84
N PRO A 9 -12.21 -10.81 -4.11
CA PRO A 9 -12.99 -11.56 -5.08
C PRO A 9 -12.37 -12.95 -5.30
N ARG A 10 -13.18 -13.87 -5.86
CA ARG A 10 -12.79 -15.28 -6.03
C ARG A 10 -11.47 -15.47 -6.78
N ALA A 11 -11.23 -14.67 -7.82
CA ALA A 11 -10.02 -14.74 -8.63
C ALA A 11 -8.77 -14.36 -7.79
N GLN A 12 -8.85 -13.29 -7.01
CA GLN A 12 -7.77 -12.84 -6.13
C GLN A 12 -7.49 -13.83 -5.01
N LYS A 13 -8.51 -14.46 -4.42
CA LYS A 13 -8.32 -15.55 -3.44
C LYS A 13 -7.56 -16.72 -4.06
N TRP A 14 -7.98 -17.16 -5.24
CA TRP A 14 -7.32 -18.25 -5.95
C TRP A 14 -5.86 -17.94 -6.30
N LEU A 15 -5.57 -16.71 -6.75
CA LEU A 15 -4.19 -16.31 -7.01
C LEU A 15 -3.38 -16.25 -5.72
N LEU A 16 -3.96 -15.68 -4.65
CA LEU A 16 -3.32 -15.65 -3.35
C LEU A 16 -2.92 -17.07 -2.96
N ASP A 17 -3.84 -18.03 -2.99
CA ASP A 17 -3.61 -19.45 -2.67
C ASP A 17 -2.50 -20.08 -3.52
N LYS A 18 -2.45 -19.79 -4.83
CA LYS A 18 -1.34 -20.22 -5.71
C LYS A 18 0.01 -19.65 -5.28
N LEU A 19 0.05 -18.38 -4.93
CA LEU A 19 1.28 -17.70 -4.50
C LEU A 19 1.78 -18.23 -3.14
N GLN A 20 0.91 -18.79 -2.30
CA GLN A 20 1.32 -19.43 -1.03
C GLN A 20 2.06 -20.75 -1.23
N GLN A 21 1.86 -21.41 -2.39
CA GLN A 21 2.41 -22.74 -2.66
C GLN A 21 3.82 -22.70 -3.26
N ILE A 22 4.42 -21.52 -3.40
CA ILE A 22 5.70 -21.31 -4.09
C ILE A 22 6.64 -20.46 -3.25
N GLU A 23 7.94 -20.78 -3.29
CA GLU A 23 8.93 -20.17 -2.38
C GLU A 23 9.49 -18.83 -2.89
N TRP A 24 9.46 -18.57 -4.20
CA TRP A 24 10.13 -17.41 -4.78
C TRP A 24 9.57 -16.02 -4.39
N PRO A 25 8.35 -15.84 -3.84
CA PRO A 25 7.95 -14.59 -3.23
C PRO A 25 8.73 -14.26 -1.94
N ALA A 26 9.58 -15.16 -1.43
CA ALA A 26 10.31 -14.96 -0.17
C ALA A 26 11.05 -13.61 -0.02
N PRO A 27 11.75 -13.04 -1.02
CA PRO A 27 12.36 -11.71 -0.88
C PRO A 27 11.34 -10.58 -0.98
N PHE A 28 10.15 -10.84 -1.50
CA PHE A 28 9.08 -9.87 -1.62
C PHE A 28 8.19 -9.83 -0.37
N TYR A 29 7.46 -8.73 -0.24
CA TYR A 29 6.34 -8.57 0.69
C TYR A 29 5.20 -7.85 0.01
N LEU A 30 3.96 -8.19 0.36
CA LEU A 30 2.76 -7.51 -0.09
C LEU A 30 2.55 -6.23 0.72
N ALA A 31 2.26 -5.12 0.05
CA ALA A 31 1.88 -3.87 0.71
C ALA A 31 0.75 -3.18 -0.07
N GLY A 32 0.71 -1.84 -0.01
CA GLY A 32 -0.28 -1.05 -0.73
C GLY A 32 -1.71 -1.26 -0.25
N GLY A 33 -2.68 -0.97 -1.12
CA GLY A 33 -4.10 -1.02 -0.78
C GLY A 33 -4.59 -2.41 -0.39
N THR A 34 -4.10 -3.46 -1.07
CA THR A 34 -4.51 -4.84 -0.82
C THR A 34 -3.87 -5.40 0.43
N GLY A 35 -2.59 -5.10 0.69
CA GLY A 35 -1.95 -5.47 1.96
C GLY A 35 -2.65 -4.84 3.17
N LEU A 36 -3.12 -3.58 3.06
CA LEU A 36 -3.87 -2.92 4.12
C LEU A 36 -5.27 -3.52 4.27
N ALA A 37 -6.00 -3.64 3.16
CA ALA A 37 -7.36 -4.16 3.14
C ALA A 37 -7.43 -5.57 3.77
N LEU A 38 -6.46 -6.44 3.48
CA LEU A 38 -6.38 -7.76 4.11
C LEU A 38 -6.20 -7.72 5.63
N GLN A 39 -5.63 -6.66 6.18
CA GLN A 39 -5.41 -6.52 7.62
C GLN A 39 -6.62 -5.90 8.32
N ILE A 40 -7.21 -4.85 7.75
CA ILE A 40 -8.23 -4.04 8.44
C ILE A 40 -9.64 -4.13 7.84
N GLY A 41 -9.80 -4.65 6.62
CA GLY A 41 -11.10 -4.93 6.01
C GLY A 41 -11.97 -3.70 5.73
N HIS A 42 -11.37 -2.54 5.48
CA HIS A 42 -12.08 -1.25 5.31
C HIS A 42 -12.67 -1.04 3.92
N ARG A 43 -12.03 -1.60 2.88
CA ARG A 43 -12.48 -1.54 1.48
C ARG A 43 -12.00 -2.75 0.69
N GLN A 44 -12.59 -2.99 -0.47
CA GLN A 44 -12.04 -3.95 -1.42
C GLN A 44 -10.87 -3.32 -2.20
N SER A 45 -9.81 -4.09 -2.38
CA SER A 45 -8.65 -3.77 -3.21
C SER A 45 -8.25 -5.03 -3.96
N ILE A 46 -7.95 -4.90 -5.26
CA ILE A 46 -7.83 -6.04 -6.18
C ILE A 46 -6.46 -6.16 -6.84
N ASP A 47 -5.61 -5.15 -6.69
CA ASP A 47 -4.25 -5.12 -7.24
C ASP A 47 -3.25 -5.62 -6.18
N PHE A 48 -2.41 -6.59 -6.52
CA PHE A 48 -1.36 -7.04 -5.61
C PHE A 48 -0.05 -6.32 -5.91
N ASP A 49 0.40 -5.49 -4.97
CA ASP A 49 1.65 -4.75 -5.07
C ASP A 49 2.70 -5.36 -4.14
N PHE A 50 3.70 -6.00 -4.75
CA PHE A 50 4.83 -6.64 -4.09
C PHE A 50 6.06 -5.74 -4.11
N PHE A 51 6.77 -5.68 -2.99
CA PHE A 51 7.95 -4.85 -2.81
C PHE A 51 9.10 -5.70 -2.29
N THR A 52 10.33 -5.33 -2.63
CA THR A 52 11.55 -5.97 -2.14
C THR A 52 12.65 -4.94 -1.96
N GLU A 53 13.48 -5.12 -0.92
CA GLU A 53 14.64 -4.26 -0.66
C GLU A 53 15.79 -4.50 -1.65
N THR A 54 15.84 -5.69 -2.23
CA THR A 54 16.89 -6.10 -3.14
C THR A 54 16.48 -5.91 -4.59
N GLU A 55 17.44 -5.56 -5.45
CA GLU A 55 17.22 -5.60 -6.89
C GLU A 55 16.78 -7.01 -7.33
N PHE A 56 15.89 -7.08 -8.31
CA PHE A 56 15.40 -8.35 -8.85
C PHE A 56 15.45 -8.36 -10.38
N ASP A 57 15.56 -9.55 -10.96
CA ASP A 57 15.50 -9.76 -12.40
C ASP A 57 14.03 -9.93 -12.85
N GLY A 58 13.52 -8.91 -13.54
CA GLY A 58 12.17 -8.92 -14.11
C GLY A 58 11.92 -10.07 -15.09
N ARG A 59 12.92 -10.51 -15.86
CA ARG A 59 12.80 -11.61 -16.82
C ARG A 59 12.67 -12.96 -16.13
N LEU A 60 13.45 -13.18 -15.09
CA LEU A 60 13.33 -14.39 -14.26
C LEU A 60 11.97 -14.45 -13.59
N LEU A 61 11.49 -13.31 -13.07
CA LEU A 61 10.19 -13.21 -12.43
C LEU A 61 9.04 -13.48 -13.42
N ILE A 62 9.08 -12.90 -14.63
CA ILE A 62 8.15 -13.19 -15.72
C ILE A 62 8.11 -14.68 -16.04
N THR A 63 9.29 -15.32 -16.13
CA THR A 63 9.38 -16.76 -16.45
C THR A 63 8.70 -17.61 -15.37
N ARG A 64 8.97 -17.30 -14.09
CA ARG A 64 8.35 -17.99 -12.94
C ARG A 64 6.84 -17.78 -12.88
N LEU A 65 6.38 -16.54 -13.07
CA LEU A 65 4.94 -16.22 -13.11
C LEU A 65 4.23 -16.89 -14.29
N GLY A 66 4.88 -16.97 -15.45
CA GLY A 66 4.34 -17.66 -16.64
C GLY A 66 4.17 -19.16 -16.44
N ALA A 67 4.93 -19.79 -15.53
CA ALA A 67 4.73 -21.19 -15.17
C ALA A 67 3.47 -21.41 -14.30
N LEU A 68 2.92 -20.35 -13.69
CA LEU A 68 1.74 -20.43 -12.83
C LEU A 68 0.42 -20.26 -13.60
N GLY A 69 0.45 -19.64 -14.78
CA GLY A 69 -0.75 -19.29 -15.53
C GLY A 69 -0.49 -18.37 -16.72
N LYS A 70 -1.55 -17.83 -17.32
CA LYS A 70 -1.46 -16.94 -18.48
C LYS A 70 -0.94 -15.57 -18.05
N LEU A 71 0.34 -15.33 -18.27
CA LEU A 71 0.99 -14.06 -17.99
C LEU A 71 0.89 -13.09 -19.17
N VAL A 72 0.52 -11.85 -18.88
CA VAL A 72 0.56 -10.72 -19.81
C VAL A 72 1.46 -9.65 -19.19
N ARG A 73 2.55 -9.29 -19.88
CA ARG A 73 3.41 -8.16 -19.47
C ARG A 73 2.70 -6.85 -19.83
N LEU A 74 2.60 -5.95 -18.86
CA LEU A 74 1.99 -4.63 -19.06
C LEU A 74 3.08 -3.55 -19.21
N GLN A 75 4.02 -3.53 -18.27
CA GLN A 75 5.15 -2.59 -18.27
C GLN A 75 6.33 -3.21 -17.51
N GLU A 76 7.55 -2.93 -17.95
CA GLU A 76 8.76 -3.33 -17.23
C GLU A 76 9.81 -2.24 -17.44
N SER A 77 10.42 -1.81 -16.33
CA SER A 77 11.56 -0.91 -16.28
C SER A 77 12.52 -1.39 -15.19
N LYS A 78 13.68 -0.75 -15.05
CA LYS A 78 14.65 -1.16 -14.01
C LYS A 78 13.99 -1.09 -12.63
N GLY A 79 13.93 -2.22 -11.93
CA GLY A 79 13.34 -2.33 -10.60
C GLY A 79 11.81 -2.23 -10.56
N THR A 80 11.11 -2.33 -11.69
CA THR A 80 9.64 -2.33 -11.70
C THR A 80 9.10 -3.29 -12.76
N LEU A 81 8.15 -4.13 -12.36
CA LEU A 81 7.40 -5.00 -13.26
C LEU A 81 5.91 -4.87 -12.97
N HIS A 82 5.14 -4.47 -13.98
CA HIS A 82 3.70 -4.58 -13.99
C HIS A 82 3.29 -5.68 -14.96
N CYS A 83 2.49 -6.62 -14.46
CA CYS A 83 1.99 -7.72 -15.26
C CYS A 83 0.58 -8.09 -14.84
N SER A 84 -0.05 -8.95 -15.62
CA SER A 84 -1.30 -9.59 -15.27
C SER A 84 -1.13 -11.10 -15.36
N LEU A 85 -1.50 -11.81 -14.30
CA LEU A 85 -1.53 -13.27 -14.27
C LEU A 85 -3.00 -13.71 -14.22
N ASP A 86 -3.44 -14.44 -15.26
CA ASP A 86 -4.83 -14.89 -15.41
C ASP A 86 -5.87 -13.75 -15.27
N GLY A 87 -5.51 -12.55 -15.75
CA GLY A 87 -6.36 -11.36 -15.70
C GLY A 87 -6.28 -10.55 -14.39
N ILE A 88 -5.51 -11.00 -13.39
CA ILE A 88 -5.31 -10.28 -12.13
C ILE A 88 -4.04 -9.46 -12.21
N LYS A 89 -4.09 -8.19 -11.81
CA LYS A 89 -2.94 -7.28 -11.86
C LYS A 89 -1.98 -7.54 -10.71
N LEU A 90 -0.69 -7.60 -11.05
CA LEU A 90 0.43 -7.76 -10.15
C LEU A 90 1.47 -6.69 -10.47
N SER A 91 1.96 -6.01 -9.43
CA SER A 91 3.08 -5.10 -9.53
C SER A 91 4.21 -5.58 -8.63
N PHE A 92 5.45 -5.45 -9.09
CA PHE A 92 6.65 -5.76 -8.33
C PHE A 92 7.59 -4.57 -8.38
N PHE A 93 8.08 -4.12 -7.22
CA PHE A 93 8.91 -2.94 -7.10
C PHE A 93 10.17 -3.25 -6.28
N HIS A 94 11.30 -2.78 -6.79
CA HIS A 94 12.51 -2.64 -6.01
C HIS A 94 12.34 -1.35 -5.21
N TYR A 95 12.30 -1.52 -3.90
CA TYR A 95 12.03 -0.46 -2.95
C TYR A 95 13.14 -0.48 -1.90
N PRO A 96 14.21 0.32 -2.09
CA PRO A 96 15.43 0.26 -1.29
C PRO A 96 15.27 0.92 0.10
N HIS A 97 14.15 0.61 0.77
CA HIS A 97 13.87 1.02 2.14
C HIS A 97 13.45 -0.20 2.94
N PRO A 98 14.04 -0.42 4.13
CA PRO A 98 13.86 -1.66 4.86
C PRO A 98 12.41 -1.87 5.30
N LEU A 99 11.92 -3.10 5.17
CA LEU A 99 10.68 -3.53 5.79
C LEU A 99 10.92 -3.67 7.29
N ARG A 100 10.28 -2.81 8.10
CA ARG A 100 10.49 -2.77 9.55
C ARG A 100 9.66 -3.82 10.25
N GLN A 101 8.40 -3.94 9.86
CA GLN A 101 7.43 -4.81 10.50
C GLN A 101 6.51 -5.45 9.46
N TYR A 102 6.24 -6.75 9.63
CA TYR A 102 5.34 -7.48 8.76
C TYR A 102 4.51 -8.49 9.54
N VAL A 103 3.37 -8.84 8.96
CA VAL A 103 2.54 -9.96 9.36
C VAL A 103 2.80 -11.09 8.38
N SER A 104 3.22 -12.24 8.88
CA SER A 104 3.29 -13.45 8.07
C SER A 104 1.90 -14.06 8.00
N ALA A 105 1.38 -14.24 6.79
CA ALA A 105 0.10 -14.88 6.59
C ALA A 105 0.14 -15.72 5.33
N ALA A 106 -0.16 -17.00 5.52
CA ALA A 106 -0.31 -17.95 4.42
C ALA A 106 0.90 -17.96 3.48
N GLY A 107 2.12 -18.01 4.05
CA GLY A 107 3.38 -18.05 3.29
C GLY A 107 3.83 -16.73 2.67
N ILE A 108 3.05 -15.64 2.80
CA ILE A 108 3.40 -14.32 2.26
C ILE A 108 3.63 -13.34 3.42
N ARG A 109 4.69 -12.54 3.31
CA ARG A 109 4.92 -11.39 4.20
C ARG A 109 4.04 -10.24 3.75
N ILE A 110 3.25 -9.68 4.65
CA ILE A 110 2.45 -8.47 4.41
C ILE A 110 3.01 -7.36 5.29
N ALA A 111 3.36 -6.21 4.71
CA ALA A 111 3.82 -5.06 5.48
C ALA A 111 2.80 -4.69 6.56
N SER A 112 3.27 -4.33 7.76
CA SER A 112 2.37 -3.98 8.86
C SER A 112 1.53 -2.74 8.52
N VAL A 113 0.43 -2.54 9.25
CA VAL A 113 -0.39 -1.31 9.12
C VAL A 113 0.47 -0.05 9.27
N LEU A 114 1.46 -0.07 10.18
CA LEU A 114 2.42 1.03 10.35
C LEU A 114 3.25 1.25 9.09
N ASP A 115 3.94 0.21 8.59
CA ASP A 115 4.82 0.34 7.41
C ASP A 115 4.03 0.76 6.16
N ILE A 116 2.81 0.23 5.98
CA ILE A 116 1.92 0.66 4.90
C ILE A 116 1.53 2.13 5.10
N GLY A 117 1.27 2.57 6.34
CA GLY A 117 1.04 3.98 6.67
C GLY A 117 2.18 4.88 6.22
N LEU A 118 3.42 4.49 6.46
CA LEU A 118 4.59 5.25 6.01
C LEU A 118 4.67 5.32 4.48
N MET A 119 4.38 4.21 3.79
CA MET A 119 4.29 4.18 2.33
C MET A 119 3.15 5.05 1.78
N LYS A 120 2.05 5.21 2.53
CA LYS A 120 0.94 6.09 2.16
C LYS A 120 1.31 7.56 2.26
N LEU A 121 2.13 7.95 3.24
CA LEU A 121 2.68 9.31 3.30
C LEU A 121 3.49 9.64 2.03
N GLU A 122 4.36 8.73 1.59
CA GLU A 122 5.10 8.88 0.32
C GLU A 122 4.15 8.99 -0.89
N ALA A 123 3.15 8.10 -0.95
CA ALA A 123 2.16 8.10 -2.04
C ALA A 123 1.35 9.40 -2.11
N ILE A 124 0.91 9.93 -0.97
CA ILE A 124 0.16 11.20 -0.90
C ILE A 124 1.07 12.37 -1.29
N SER A 125 2.32 12.37 -0.83
CA SER A 125 3.31 13.39 -1.24
C SER A 125 3.50 13.40 -2.75
N GLY A 126 3.52 12.24 -3.41
CA GLY A 126 3.80 12.13 -4.85
C GLY A 126 2.60 12.31 -5.79
N ARG A 127 1.45 11.64 -5.53
CA ARG A 127 0.30 11.59 -6.45
C ARG A 127 -1.04 12.02 -5.85
N GLY A 128 -1.24 11.81 -4.55
CA GLY A 128 -2.49 12.18 -3.87
C GLY A 128 -3.77 11.50 -4.39
N ASP A 129 -3.77 10.17 -4.64
CA ASP A 129 -5.01 9.49 -5.04
C ASP A 129 -6.02 9.42 -3.89
N LYS A 130 -7.33 9.43 -4.20
CA LYS A 130 -8.41 9.31 -3.20
C LYS A 130 -8.26 8.07 -2.32
N LYS A 131 -7.86 6.95 -2.90
CA LYS A 131 -7.63 5.69 -2.16
C LYS A 131 -6.51 5.81 -1.13
N ASP A 132 -5.52 6.67 -1.35
CA ASP A 132 -4.42 6.86 -0.39
C ASP A 132 -4.88 7.65 0.83
N PHE A 133 -5.71 8.68 0.62
CA PHE A 133 -6.35 9.40 1.72
C PHE A 133 -7.34 8.53 2.50
N ILE A 134 -8.14 7.70 1.80
CA ILE A 134 -9.01 6.71 2.45
C ILE A 134 -8.17 5.76 3.32
N ASP A 135 -7.11 5.19 2.75
CA ASP A 135 -6.24 4.26 3.48
C ASP A 135 -5.60 4.96 4.69
N LEU A 136 -5.10 6.19 4.54
CA LEU A 136 -4.55 6.98 5.65
C LEU A 136 -5.59 7.22 6.76
N TYR A 137 -6.83 7.57 6.42
CA TYR A 137 -7.90 7.77 7.40
C TYR A 137 -8.09 6.55 8.30
N PHE A 138 -8.14 5.35 7.74
CA PHE A 138 -8.29 4.14 8.55
C PHE A 138 -7.01 3.83 9.34
N ILE A 139 -5.82 4.10 8.78
CA ILE A 139 -4.55 3.97 9.52
C ILE A 139 -4.50 4.93 10.71
N LEU A 140 -5.08 6.13 10.61
CA LEU A 140 -5.17 7.08 11.71
C LEU A 140 -6.05 6.59 12.88
N GLY A 141 -6.89 5.58 12.66
CA GLY A 141 -7.58 4.86 13.74
C GLY A 141 -6.67 3.93 14.56
N HIS A 142 -5.46 3.64 14.08
CA HIS A 142 -4.47 2.78 14.73
C HIS A 142 -3.24 3.54 15.24
N TYR A 143 -2.84 4.61 14.54
CA TYR A 143 -1.65 5.41 14.85
C TYR A 143 -1.95 6.89 14.72
N SER A 144 -1.42 7.73 15.61
CA SER A 144 -1.52 9.17 15.42
C SER A 144 -0.67 9.63 14.24
N LEU A 145 -1.05 10.76 13.63
CA LEU A 145 -0.25 11.36 12.55
C LEU A 145 1.15 11.75 13.04
N SER A 146 1.32 12.17 14.30
CA SER A 146 2.63 12.48 14.88
C SER A 146 3.54 11.26 14.86
N THR A 147 3.06 10.10 15.34
CA THR A 147 3.81 8.85 15.32
C THR A 147 4.16 8.42 13.90
N LEU A 148 3.23 8.54 12.94
CA LEU A 148 3.52 8.23 11.55
C LEU A 148 4.62 9.13 10.97
N LEU A 149 4.61 10.43 11.25
CA LEU A 149 5.62 11.37 10.77
C LEU A 149 7.01 11.14 11.40
N GLU A 150 7.05 10.83 12.70
CA GLU A 150 8.29 10.47 13.41
C GLU A 150 8.91 9.20 12.82
N GLN A 151 8.11 8.14 12.69
CA GLN A 151 8.55 6.86 12.11
C GLN A 151 8.91 6.98 10.63
N HIS A 152 8.22 7.84 9.88
CA HIS A 152 8.55 8.15 8.50
C HIS A 152 9.91 8.84 8.41
N SER A 153 10.14 9.86 9.25
CA SER A 153 11.40 10.60 9.28
C SER A 153 12.59 9.69 9.60
N ASP A 154 12.40 8.77 10.54
CA ASP A 154 13.40 7.76 10.91
C ASP A 154 13.64 6.72 9.79
N LYS A 155 12.63 6.42 8.96
CA LYS A 155 12.75 5.43 7.86
C LYS A 155 13.36 5.99 6.58
N TYR A 156 12.94 7.18 6.19
CA TYR A 156 13.27 7.76 4.88
C TYR A 156 14.33 8.83 4.96
N GLY A 157 14.59 9.38 6.16
CA GLY A 157 15.36 10.60 6.34
C GLY A 157 14.55 11.79 5.82
N MET A 158 14.02 12.61 6.72
CA MET A 158 13.17 13.74 6.34
C MET A 158 13.83 15.06 6.71
N ASP A 159 14.10 15.90 5.71
CA ASP A 159 14.47 17.29 5.93
C ASP A 159 13.21 18.17 6.12
N TRP A 160 13.43 19.42 6.53
CA TRP A 160 12.33 20.35 6.83
C TRP A 160 11.48 20.66 5.59
N THR A 161 12.10 20.78 4.41
CA THR A 161 11.40 21.05 3.13
C THR A 161 10.46 19.90 2.76
N SER A 162 10.94 18.67 2.88
CA SER A 162 10.17 17.45 2.61
C SER A 162 9.04 17.29 3.61
N ARG A 163 9.28 17.63 4.88
CA ARG A 163 8.23 17.64 5.92
C ARG A 163 7.13 18.65 5.60
N TYR A 164 7.50 19.88 5.25
CA TYR A 164 6.54 20.92 4.90
C TYR A 164 5.73 20.55 3.65
N HIS A 165 6.38 20.01 2.63
CA HIS A 165 5.72 19.49 1.44
C HIS A 165 4.71 18.39 1.79
N LEU A 166 5.12 17.39 2.57
CA LEU A 166 4.24 16.31 3.00
C LEU A 166 3.02 16.83 3.75
N LEU A 167 3.20 17.74 4.72
CA LEU A 167 2.09 18.33 5.48
C LEU A 167 1.10 19.08 4.58
N ARG A 168 1.60 19.78 3.54
CA ARG A 168 0.74 20.42 2.54
C ARG A 168 -0.01 19.40 1.69
N SER A 169 0.65 18.34 1.23
CA SER A 169 0.02 17.30 0.43
C SER A 169 -1.08 16.56 1.21
N LEU A 170 -0.92 16.39 2.52
CA LEU A 170 -1.93 15.77 3.39
C LEU A 170 -3.26 16.53 3.45
N VAL A 171 -3.26 17.83 3.15
CA VAL A 171 -4.48 18.66 3.12
C VAL A 171 -4.84 19.13 1.71
N TYR A 172 -4.13 18.66 0.69
CA TYR A 172 -4.40 18.98 -0.70
C TYR A 172 -5.20 17.84 -1.36
N PHE A 173 -6.52 18.03 -1.42
CA PHE A 173 -7.45 17.01 -1.90
C PHE A 173 -7.90 17.19 -3.36
N ALA A 174 -7.43 18.24 -4.05
CA ALA A 174 -7.98 18.64 -5.35
C ALA A 174 -7.87 17.51 -6.39
N ASP A 175 -6.71 16.85 -6.48
CA ASP A 175 -6.47 15.76 -7.44
C ASP A 175 -7.29 14.50 -7.12
N ALA A 176 -7.68 14.35 -5.85
CA ALA A 176 -8.54 13.28 -5.39
C ALA A 176 -10.03 13.60 -5.55
N GLU A 177 -10.45 14.86 -5.60
CA GLU A 177 -11.86 15.26 -5.37
C GLU A 177 -12.84 14.53 -6.30
N ASP A 178 -12.56 14.49 -7.59
CA ASP A 178 -13.43 13.90 -8.62
C ASP A 178 -13.20 12.40 -8.84
N GLN A 179 -12.24 11.79 -8.14
CA GLN A 179 -12.01 10.35 -8.25
C GLN A 179 -13.19 9.58 -7.61
N PRO A 180 -13.62 8.46 -8.20
CA PRO A 180 -14.69 7.66 -7.63
C PRO A 180 -14.27 7.06 -6.28
N MET A 181 -15.22 6.92 -5.36
CA MET A 181 -15.01 6.11 -4.16
C MET A 181 -14.78 4.65 -4.58
N PRO A 182 -13.79 3.95 -4.01
CA PRO A 182 -13.66 2.51 -4.22
C PRO A 182 -14.84 1.77 -3.55
N LEU A 183 -14.96 0.47 -3.80
CA LEU A 183 -15.93 -0.36 -3.10
C LEU A 183 -15.57 -0.44 -1.60
N MET A 184 -16.26 0.35 -0.79
CA MET A 184 -16.07 0.42 0.65
C MET A 184 -16.77 -0.75 1.35
N LEU A 185 -16.15 -1.24 2.43
CA LEU A 185 -16.71 -2.28 3.30
C LEU A 185 -17.04 -1.74 4.69
N GLN A 186 -16.46 -0.58 5.03
CA GLN A 186 -16.83 0.22 6.18
C GLN A 186 -17.35 1.58 5.69
N GLU A 187 -18.50 2.00 6.22
CA GLU A 187 -19.15 3.24 5.79
C GLU A 187 -18.35 4.46 6.25
N VAL A 188 -18.00 5.32 5.29
CA VAL A 188 -17.37 6.61 5.55
C VAL A 188 -17.58 7.53 4.35
N SER A 189 -17.83 8.81 4.62
CA SER A 189 -17.95 9.82 3.57
C SER A 189 -16.60 10.44 3.23
N TRP A 190 -16.43 10.88 1.98
CA TRP A 190 -15.25 11.62 1.57
C TRP A 190 -15.03 12.89 2.41
N THR A 191 -16.11 13.58 2.75
CA THR A 191 -16.07 14.76 3.64
C THR A 191 -15.50 14.42 5.01
N LYS A 192 -15.91 13.30 5.61
CA LYS A 192 -15.40 12.87 6.93
C LYS A 192 -13.90 12.56 6.88
N ILE A 193 -13.44 11.90 5.81
CA ILE A 193 -12.02 11.60 5.59
C ILE A 193 -11.19 12.88 5.55
N LYS A 194 -11.60 13.84 4.70
CA LYS A 194 -10.91 15.14 4.59
C LYS A 194 -10.83 15.85 5.93
N GLN A 195 -11.97 15.94 6.63
CA GLN A 195 -12.05 16.59 7.93
C GLN A 195 -11.09 15.95 8.94
N THR A 196 -11.11 14.64 9.10
CA THR A 196 -10.25 13.93 10.07
C THR A 196 -8.76 14.09 9.77
N ILE A 197 -8.35 14.04 8.50
CA ILE A 197 -6.94 14.23 8.13
C ILE A 197 -6.53 15.69 8.38
N THR A 198 -7.35 16.67 8.02
CA THR A 198 -7.07 18.09 8.29
C THR A 198 -6.99 18.37 9.79
N GLU A 199 -7.89 17.83 10.59
CA GLU A 199 -7.85 17.92 12.06
C GLU A 199 -6.55 17.32 12.63
N ALA A 200 -6.15 16.14 12.14
CA ALA A 200 -4.91 15.50 12.56
C ALA A 200 -3.67 16.36 12.24
N VAL A 201 -3.64 17.04 11.08
CA VAL A 201 -2.57 17.98 10.71
C VAL A 201 -2.58 19.22 11.60
N LEU A 202 -3.75 19.79 11.90
CA LEU A 202 -3.87 20.99 12.75
C LEU A 202 -3.38 20.73 14.18
N LEU A 203 -3.63 19.55 14.74
CA LEU A 203 -3.17 19.17 16.08
C LEU A 203 -1.65 19.13 16.20
N LEU A 204 -0.91 18.89 15.11
CA LEU A 204 0.55 18.93 15.11
C LEU A 204 1.11 20.33 15.35
N ASN A 205 0.41 21.37 14.86
CA ASN A 205 0.85 22.76 14.94
C ASN A 205 0.57 23.40 16.30
N GLN A 206 -0.20 22.73 17.17
CA GLN A 206 -0.55 23.25 18.51
C GLN A 206 0.36 22.71 19.62
N GLY A 207 1.23 21.74 19.31
CA GLY A 207 2.13 21.09 20.27
C GLY A 207 3.61 21.44 20.11
N GLY A 208 3.93 22.54 19.40
CA GLY A 208 5.29 23.04 19.18
C GLY A 208 5.56 24.34 19.93
#